data_AF-A0A140E7A6-F1
#
_entry.id   AF-A0A140E7A6-F1
#
_cell.length_a   1.000
_cell.length_b   1.000
_cell.length_c   1.000
_cell.angle_alpha   90.00
_cell.angle_beta   90.00
_cell.angle_gamma   90.00
#
_symmetry.space_group_name_H-M   'P 1'
#
loop_
_entity.id
_entity.type
_entity.pdbx_description
1 polymer ?
#
loop_
_entity_poly.entity_id
_entity_poly.type
_entity_poly.pdbx_seq_one_letter_code
_entity_poly.pdbx_strand_id
1 'polypeptide(L)'
;MKSPLHYAIAVLLLFNADRTASAQIPPSCRLDEEGGKAAATTIRLAMKAYEVLGKPLPFDEVIVNPTVAPPTPKSLAVYVVTDATMSTVNKKNCVFKKPAVVQGEELDPISISGGCVAAAGKMEVRCSSEAVQMFGKQGERTGLANPALLYVLAHELGHILQRRPGEYAGRVEPIELKQPQAAKLDILRESCEPGLTKAEEDADQLAVQVLVKLLPEPPYREPLFSAQGSVLWGADQLNLAANSWRKATLEREFISQHKPHKSFVPTEFPTPTPVVQANAKRFVCEVLTRKSGVVNYPGRSSTHPTLERRMQRVAEALRPLATGLPKSDAKQEYRSIAVLQEQLSDIFTFMYRETGVYLEALQSNICSRVNSDKPTEGC
;
A
#
# COMPACT_ATOMS: atom_id res chain seq x y z
N MET A 1 -7.83 -56.45 -25.50
CA MET A 1 -9.20 -55.92 -25.74
C MET A 1 -9.48 -54.88 -24.68
N LYS A 2 -9.80 -53.66 -25.11
CA LYS A 2 -10.02 -52.47 -24.27
C LYS A 2 -11.46 -52.48 -23.73
N SER A 3 -11.63 -52.08 -22.47
CA SER A 3 -12.84 -51.36 -22.04
C SER A 3 -12.49 -50.40 -20.89
N PRO A 4 -12.77 -49.09 -21.00
CA PRO A 4 -12.47 -48.08 -20.00
C PRO A 4 -13.71 -47.81 -19.13
N LEU A 5 -13.56 -47.84 -17.80
CA LEU A 5 -14.62 -47.38 -16.91
C LEU A 5 -14.07 -46.73 -15.64
N HIS A 6 -13.24 -45.69 -15.78
CA HIS A 6 -12.85 -44.83 -14.66
C HIS A 6 -12.57 -43.42 -15.17
N TYR A 7 -13.61 -42.64 -15.49
CA TYR A 7 -13.53 -41.18 -15.62
C TYR A 7 -14.91 -40.56 -15.37
N ALA A 8 -15.26 -40.44 -14.10
CA ALA A 8 -16.23 -39.45 -13.62
C ALA A 8 -15.94 -39.29 -12.12
N ILE A 9 -16.07 -38.06 -11.60
CA ILE A 9 -15.70 -37.62 -10.25
C ILE A 9 -14.26 -37.08 -10.16
N ALA A 10 -14.04 -35.90 -10.75
CA ALA A 10 -13.14 -34.86 -10.23
C ALA A 10 -13.19 -33.57 -11.08
N VAL A 11 -14.39 -33.05 -11.38
CA VAL A 11 -14.54 -31.68 -11.94
C VAL A 11 -15.75 -31.05 -11.29
N LEU A 12 -15.62 -30.72 -10.00
CA LEU A 12 -16.62 -29.92 -9.28
C LEU A 12 -16.08 -29.53 -7.89
N LEU A 13 -14.90 -28.89 -7.82
CA LEU A 13 -14.42 -28.23 -6.58
C LEU A 13 -13.28 -27.22 -6.84
N LEU A 14 -13.28 -26.53 -7.99
CA LEU A 14 -12.35 -25.41 -8.28
C LEU A 14 -13.05 -24.17 -8.85
N PHE A 15 -14.32 -23.95 -8.52
CA PHE A 15 -15.06 -22.73 -8.87
C PHE A 15 -15.53 -21.98 -7.62
N ASN A 16 -14.64 -21.69 -6.68
CA ASN A 16 -14.96 -20.83 -5.52
C ASN A 16 -13.90 -19.77 -5.17
N ALA A 17 -12.92 -19.52 -6.05
CA ALA A 17 -11.99 -18.38 -5.89
C ALA A 17 -12.29 -17.20 -6.84
N ASP A 18 -13.19 -17.34 -7.82
CA ASP A 18 -13.65 -16.26 -8.70
C ASP A 18 -14.90 -15.55 -8.17
N ARG A 19 -14.94 -15.26 -6.87
CA ARG A 19 -15.75 -14.15 -6.37
C ARG A 19 -14.92 -12.88 -6.42
N THR A 20 -14.47 -12.50 -7.62
CA THR A 20 -14.38 -11.07 -7.93
C THR A 20 -15.80 -10.55 -7.74
N ALA A 21 -16.04 -9.88 -6.62
CA ALA A 21 -17.29 -9.21 -6.35
C ALA A 21 -17.64 -8.39 -7.61
N SER A 22 -18.71 -8.78 -8.31
CA SER A 22 -19.41 -7.87 -9.20
C SER A 22 -19.99 -6.80 -8.28
N ALA A 23 -19.15 -5.85 -7.92
CA ALA A 23 -19.36 -5.08 -6.73
C ALA A 23 -20.52 -4.13 -6.99
N GLN A 24 -21.65 -4.44 -6.36
CA GLN A 24 -22.84 -3.60 -6.34
C GLN A 24 -22.44 -2.17 -5.95
N ILE A 25 -23.16 -1.19 -6.50
CA ILE A 25 -23.05 0.20 -6.08
C ILE A 25 -23.29 0.23 -4.56
N PRO A 26 -22.35 0.75 -3.75
CA PRO A 26 -22.53 0.82 -2.31
C PRO A 26 -23.81 1.59 -1.96
N PRO A 27 -24.58 1.18 -0.94
CA PRO A 27 -25.79 1.87 -0.56
C PRO A 27 -25.45 3.29 -0.05
N SER A 28 -26.32 4.27 -0.33
CA SER A 28 -26.08 5.68 0.00
C SER A 28 -25.78 5.93 1.49
N CYS A 29 -26.37 5.13 2.38
CA CYS A 29 -26.10 5.16 3.82
C CYS A 29 -24.66 4.84 4.23
N ARG A 30 -23.82 4.34 3.30
CA ARG A 30 -22.39 4.06 3.52
C ARG A 30 -21.48 5.09 2.88
N LEU A 31 -22.00 5.98 2.02
CA LEU A 31 -21.20 6.92 1.24
C LEU A 31 -20.82 8.14 2.09
N ASP A 32 -19.54 8.46 2.14
CA ASP A 32 -19.00 9.65 2.79
C ASP A 32 -18.88 10.78 1.76
N GLU A 33 -19.77 11.77 1.85
CA GLU A 33 -19.80 12.91 0.93
C GLU A 33 -18.57 13.81 1.05
N GLU A 34 -18.09 14.06 2.27
CA GLU A 34 -16.95 14.95 2.50
C GLU A 34 -15.64 14.28 2.08
N GLY A 35 -15.45 13.01 2.46
CA GLY A 35 -14.35 12.19 1.96
C GLY A 35 -14.38 12.09 0.43
N GLY A 36 -15.59 11.92 -0.14
CA GLY A 36 -15.81 11.95 -1.58
C GLY A 36 -15.30 13.22 -2.25
N LYS A 37 -15.67 14.41 -1.74
CA LYS A 37 -15.22 15.71 -2.27
C LYS A 37 -13.69 15.85 -2.22
N ALA A 38 -13.07 15.41 -1.12
CA ALA A 38 -11.62 15.43 -0.95
C ALA A 38 -10.90 14.54 -1.97
N ALA A 39 -11.39 13.30 -2.16
CA ALA A 39 -10.86 12.37 -3.14
C ALA A 39 -11.03 12.91 -4.57
N ALA A 40 -12.20 13.45 -4.91
CA ALA A 40 -12.47 14.04 -6.23
C ALA A 40 -11.48 15.15 -6.58
N THR A 41 -11.27 16.08 -5.64
CA THR A 41 -10.40 17.23 -5.83
C THR A 41 -8.96 16.79 -6.04
N THR A 42 -8.50 15.85 -5.21
CA THR A 42 -7.16 15.27 -5.29
C THR A 42 -6.94 14.53 -6.62
N ILE A 43 -7.90 13.70 -7.05
CA ILE A 43 -7.82 12.97 -8.33
C ILE A 43 -7.76 13.94 -9.50
N ARG A 44 -8.57 15.00 -9.52
CA ARG A 44 -8.52 16.00 -10.61
C ARG A 44 -7.18 16.72 -10.70
N LEU A 45 -6.52 16.98 -9.56
CA LEU A 45 -5.16 17.53 -9.54
C LEU A 45 -4.15 16.51 -10.09
N ALA A 46 -4.24 15.24 -9.65
CA ALA A 46 -3.41 14.16 -10.15
C ALA A 46 -3.58 13.96 -11.67
N MET A 47 -4.80 13.98 -12.20
CA MET A 47 -5.08 13.88 -13.65
C MET A 47 -4.27 14.89 -14.46
N LYS A 48 -4.27 16.17 -14.04
CA LYS A 48 -3.49 17.22 -14.70
C LYS A 48 -1.99 16.94 -14.65
N ALA A 49 -1.49 16.39 -13.53
CA ALA A 49 -0.09 16.00 -13.42
C ALA A 49 0.25 14.83 -14.35
N TYR A 50 -0.61 13.82 -14.45
CA TYR A 50 -0.48 12.69 -15.38
C TYR A 50 -0.42 13.15 -16.85
N GLU A 51 -1.25 14.13 -17.24
CA GLU A 51 -1.21 14.76 -18.56
C GLU A 51 0.15 15.44 -18.83
N VAL A 52 0.63 16.26 -17.88
CA VAL A 52 1.94 16.94 -17.99
C VAL A 52 3.10 15.94 -18.04
N LEU A 53 2.95 14.77 -17.42
CA LEU A 53 3.93 13.68 -17.47
C LEU A 53 3.87 12.88 -18.78
N GLY A 54 2.99 13.23 -19.73
CA GLY A 54 2.81 12.51 -21.00
C GLY A 54 2.13 11.15 -20.82
N LYS A 55 1.40 10.95 -19.72
CA LYS A 55 0.73 9.70 -19.36
C LYS A 55 -0.76 9.96 -19.06
N PRO A 56 -1.54 10.47 -20.03
CA PRO A 56 -2.93 10.82 -19.78
C PRO A 56 -3.73 9.59 -19.34
N LEU A 57 -4.63 9.81 -18.38
CA LEU A 57 -5.48 8.76 -17.84
C LEU A 57 -6.63 8.43 -18.82
N PRO A 58 -7.17 7.20 -18.81
CA PRO A 58 -8.17 6.75 -19.78
C PRO A 58 -9.60 7.27 -19.51
N PHE A 59 -9.75 8.41 -18.83
CA PHE A 59 -11.03 9.02 -18.48
C PHE A 59 -10.91 10.54 -18.45
N ASP A 60 -12.02 11.22 -18.76
CA ASP A 60 -12.09 12.69 -18.89
C ASP A 60 -12.80 13.33 -17.68
N GLU A 61 -13.59 12.55 -16.94
CA GLU A 61 -14.39 13.04 -15.81
C GLU A 61 -14.32 12.15 -14.57
N VAL A 62 -14.52 12.77 -13.40
CA VAL A 62 -14.53 12.10 -12.09
C VAL A 62 -15.89 12.29 -11.45
N ILE A 63 -16.61 11.19 -11.24
CA ILE A 63 -17.93 11.15 -10.62
C ILE A 63 -17.81 10.46 -9.26
N VAL A 64 -18.18 11.18 -8.20
CA VAL A 64 -17.99 10.72 -6.83
C VAL A 64 -19.30 10.24 -6.24
N ASN A 65 -19.23 9.12 -5.52
CA ASN A 65 -20.33 8.44 -4.87
C ASN A 65 -21.57 8.31 -5.78
N PRO A 66 -21.42 7.89 -7.06
CA PRO A 66 -22.56 7.84 -7.96
C PRO A 66 -23.53 6.74 -7.52
N THR A 67 -24.81 7.09 -7.39
CA THR A 67 -25.89 6.17 -7.00
C THR A 67 -26.39 5.30 -8.16
N VAL A 68 -25.92 5.59 -9.37
CA VAL A 68 -26.16 4.85 -10.61
C VAL A 68 -24.83 4.64 -11.34
N ALA A 69 -24.78 3.68 -12.26
CA ALA A 69 -23.56 3.48 -13.06
C ALA A 69 -23.23 4.77 -13.84
N PRO A 70 -21.94 5.14 -13.97
CA PRO A 70 -21.55 6.31 -14.74
C PRO A 70 -22.12 6.29 -16.17
N PRO A 71 -22.55 7.46 -16.69
CA PRO A 71 -23.22 7.53 -17.98
C PRO A 71 -22.29 7.30 -19.17
N THR A 72 -20.97 7.45 -19.00
CA THR A 72 -19.99 7.28 -20.08
C THR A 72 -18.88 6.31 -19.70
N PRO A 73 -18.29 5.60 -20.70
CA PRO A 73 -17.14 4.73 -20.45
C PRO A 73 -15.84 5.51 -20.14
N LYS A 74 -15.86 6.84 -20.26
CA LYS A 74 -14.75 7.75 -19.97
C LYS A 74 -14.92 8.47 -18.62
N SER A 75 -15.78 7.95 -17.75
CA SER A 75 -16.01 8.48 -16.42
C SER A 75 -15.35 7.57 -15.38
N LEU A 76 -14.56 8.15 -14.47
CA LEU A 76 -14.08 7.45 -13.28
C LEU A 76 -15.12 7.56 -12.16
N ALA A 77 -15.65 6.43 -11.72
CA ALA A 77 -16.43 6.34 -10.49
C ALA A 77 -15.50 6.31 -9.26
N VAL A 78 -15.73 7.17 -8.28
CA VAL A 78 -14.98 7.18 -7.03
C VAL A 78 -15.93 6.99 -5.87
N TYR A 79 -15.82 5.87 -5.17
CA TYR A 79 -16.64 5.57 -4.00
C TYR A 79 -15.83 5.77 -2.74
N VAL A 80 -16.30 6.60 -1.82
CA VAL A 80 -15.73 6.71 -0.47
C VAL A 80 -16.74 6.16 0.52
N VAL A 81 -16.38 5.07 1.19
CA VAL A 81 -17.31 4.18 1.87
C VAL A 81 -16.92 4.04 3.34
N THR A 82 -17.89 4.12 4.24
CA THR A 82 -17.71 3.80 5.66
C THR A 82 -17.50 2.30 5.81
N ASP A 83 -16.40 1.85 6.42
CA ASP A 83 -16.16 0.41 6.67
C ASP A 83 -17.03 -0.12 7.83
N ALA A 84 -17.34 -1.41 7.79
CA ALA A 84 -18.13 -2.11 8.81
C ALA A 84 -17.84 -3.61 8.82
N THR A 85 -18.08 -4.28 9.95
CA THR A 85 -18.04 -5.75 10.05
C THR A 85 -19.41 -6.37 9.78
N MET A 86 -19.42 -7.66 9.44
CA MET A 86 -20.66 -8.38 9.10
C MET A 86 -21.74 -8.30 10.20
N SER A 87 -21.34 -8.20 11.48
CA SER A 87 -22.28 -8.16 12.62
C SER A 87 -22.94 -6.80 12.84
N THR A 88 -22.45 -5.73 12.20
CA THR A 88 -22.88 -4.34 12.44
C THR A 88 -23.68 -3.75 11.27
N VAL A 89 -23.91 -4.54 10.22
CA VAL A 89 -24.69 -4.16 9.03
C VAL A 89 -26.05 -4.85 8.99
N ASN A 90 -27.06 -4.12 8.54
CA ASN A 90 -28.42 -4.65 8.43
C ASN A 90 -28.63 -5.35 7.06
N LYS A 91 -29.84 -5.87 6.81
CA LYS A 91 -30.18 -6.52 5.52
C LYS A 91 -30.07 -5.61 4.29
N LYS A 92 -29.93 -4.29 4.47
CA LYS A 92 -29.69 -3.30 3.41
C LYS A 92 -28.21 -2.89 3.32
N ASN A 93 -27.32 -3.60 4.03
CA ASN A 93 -25.89 -3.33 4.17
C ASN A 93 -25.54 -1.95 4.74
N CYS A 94 -26.48 -1.32 5.47
CA CYS A 94 -26.22 -0.09 6.22
C CYS A 94 -25.74 -0.41 7.63
N VAL A 95 -24.83 0.41 8.17
CA VAL A 95 -24.39 0.33 9.57
C VAL A 95 -25.58 0.63 10.49
N PHE A 96 -25.92 -0.30 11.37
CA PHE A 96 -27.00 -0.13 12.36
C PHE A 96 -26.50 -0.13 13.81
N LYS A 97 -25.24 -0.52 14.04
CA LYS A 97 -24.62 -0.63 15.36
C LYS A 97 -23.27 0.12 15.40
N LYS A 98 -22.95 0.72 16.55
CA LYS A 98 -21.63 1.33 16.82
C LYS A 98 -20.86 0.53 17.88
N PRO A 99 -19.52 0.42 17.80
CA PRO A 99 -18.68 0.85 16.66
C PRO A 99 -19.02 0.07 15.38
N ALA A 100 -18.80 0.69 14.21
CA ALA A 100 -19.14 0.09 12.92
C ALA A 100 -18.22 -1.09 12.58
N VAL A 101 -16.95 -1.01 12.99
CA VAL A 101 -15.98 -2.09 12.88
C VAL A 101 -15.74 -2.69 14.26
N VAL A 102 -15.90 -4.01 14.37
CA VAL A 102 -15.65 -4.77 15.61
C VAL A 102 -14.31 -5.47 15.51
N GLN A 103 -13.47 -5.29 16.54
CA GLN A 103 -12.14 -5.90 16.58
C GLN A 103 -12.22 -7.44 16.55
N GLY A 104 -11.42 -8.07 15.68
CA GLY A 104 -11.37 -9.53 15.53
C GLY A 104 -12.45 -10.10 14.61
N GLU A 105 -13.34 -9.28 14.07
CA GLU A 105 -14.29 -9.68 13.04
C GLU A 105 -13.80 -9.28 11.63
N GLU A 106 -14.22 -10.04 10.63
CA GLU A 106 -13.95 -9.70 9.23
C GLU A 106 -14.83 -8.53 8.77
N LEU A 107 -14.24 -7.68 7.92
CA LEU A 107 -14.96 -6.62 7.22
C LEU A 107 -16.03 -7.19 6.30
N ASP A 108 -17.14 -6.47 6.14
CA ASP A 108 -18.18 -6.82 5.18
C ASP A 108 -17.67 -6.67 3.73
N PRO A 109 -18.31 -7.32 2.73
CA PRO A 109 -17.86 -7.26 1.33
C PRO A 109 -17.95 -5.88 0.66
N ILE A 110 -18.54 -4.87 1.32
CA ILE A 110 -18.65 -3.49 0.81
C ILE A 110 -17.50 -2.62 1.31
N SER A 111 -16.93 -2.96 2.47
CA SER A 111 -15.79 -2.27 3.08
C SER A 111 -14.52 -2.44 2.26
N ILE A 112 -13.59 -1.49 2.44
CA ILE A 112 -12.37 -1.41 1.65
C ILE A 112 -11.16 -1.68 2.54
N SER A 113 -10.54 -2.84 2.34
CA SER A 113 -9.23 -3.15 2.92
C SER A 113 -8.15 -2.28 2.28
N GLY A 114 -7.13 -1.91 3.06
CA GLY A 114 -5.96 -1.21 2.53
C GLY A 114 -6.11 0.27 2.20
N GLY A 115 -7.34 0.79 2.33
CA GLY A 115 -7.61 2.22 2.35
C GLY A 115 -8.17 2.73 1.03
N CYS A 116 -7.52 2.44 -0.09
CA CYS A 116 -8.06 2.67 -1.43
C CYS A 116 -7.67 1.52 -2.37
N VAL A 117 -8.49 1.27 -3.39
CA VAL A 117 -8.26 0.23 -4.39
C VAL A 117 -8.91 0.61 -5.72
N ALA A 118 -8.16 0.49 -6.82
CA ALA A 118 -8.70 0.50 -8.17
C ALA A 118 -9.38 -0.85 -8.50
N ALA A 119 -10.59 -0.82 -9.04
CA ALA A 119 -11.37 -2.02 -9.31
C ALA A 119 -10.94 -2.72 -10.61
N ALA A 120 -10.88 -4.06 -10.58
CA ALA A 120 -10.56 -4.86 -11.76
C ALA A 120 -11.57 -4.63 -12.89
N GLY A 121 -11.06 -4.33 -14.10
CA GLY A 121 -11.87 -4.26 -15.31
C GLY A 121 -12.91 -3.13 -15.34
N LYS A 122 -12.84 -2.15 -14.43
CA LYS A 122 -13.76 -1.01 -14.35
C LYS A 122 -13.00 0.30 -14.19
N MET A 123 -13.60 1.39 -14.68
CA MET A 123 -13.12 2.75 -14.40
C MET A 123 -13.63 3.19 -13.03
N GLU A 124 -13.08 2.57 -11.98
CA GLU A 124 -13.61 2.72 -10.63
C GLU A 124 -12.49 2.65 -9.58
N VAL A 125 -12.51 3.59 -8.63
CA VAL A 125 -11.69 3.58 -7.42
C VAL A 125 -12.61 3.55 -6.21
N ARG A 126 -12.32 2.68 -5.25
CA ARG A 126 -13.02 2.63 -3.97
C ARG A 126 -12.07 2.95 -2.85
N CYS A 127 -12.53 3.72 -1.88
CA CYS A 127 -11.76 4.07 -0.70
C CYS A 127 -12.58 3.90 0.57
N SER A 128 -11.90 3.51 1.65
CA SER A 128 -12.38 3.64 3.01
C SER A 128 -12.47 5.12 3.39
N SER A 129 -13.61 5.52 3.97
CA SER A 129 -13.82 6.86 4.52
C SER A 129 -12.80 7.19 5.61
N GLU A 130 -12.48 6.22 6.48
CA GLU A 130 -11.48 6.39 7.53
C GLU A 130 -10.09 6.62 6.94
N ALA A 131 -9.73 5.89 5.87
CA ALA A 131 -8.47 6.07 5.16
C ALA A 131 -8.38 7.45 4.50
N VAL A 132 -9.41 7.86 3.75
CA VAL A 132 -9.46 9.18 3.11
C VAL A 132 -9.34 10.29 4.15
N GLN A 133 -10.00 10.15 5.30
CA GLN A 133 -9.87 11.11 6.38
C GLN A 133 -8.47 11.09 6.99
N MET A 134 -7.87 9.92 7.21
CA MET A 134 -6.53 9.82 7.79
C MET A 134 -5.45 10.39 6.87
N PHE A 135 -5.49 10.03 5.59
CA PHE A 135 -4.54 10.50 4.59
C PHE A 135 -4.82 11.93 4.15
N GLY A 136 -6.06 12.40 4.26
CA GLY A 136 -6.49 13.74 3.85
C GLY A 136 -6.37 14.80 4.94
N LYS A 137 -6.42 14.42 6.23
CA LYS A 137 -6.31 15.36 7.36
C LYS A 137 -4.88 15.82 7.57
N GLN A 138 -4.71 17.10 7.89
CA GLN A 138 -3.46 17.71 8.34
C GLN A 138 -3.70 18.37 9.71
N GLY A 139 -3.74 17.54 10.76
CA GLY A 139 -4.16 17.99 12.10
C GLY A 139 -5.63 18.45 12.12
N GLU A 140 -5.91 19.59 12.76
CA GLU A 140 -7.26 20.17 12.84
C GLU A 140 -7.60 21.14 11.68
N ARG A 141 -6.66 21.36 10.74
CA ARG A 141 -6.86 22.33 9.67
C ARG A 141 -7.83 21.79 8.61
N THR A 142 -8.97 22.47 8.46
CA THR A 142 -9.93 22.20 7.40
C THR A 142 -9.43 22.77 6.06
N GLY A 143 -9.64 22.02 4.97
CA GLY A 143 -9.44 22.53 3.60
C GLY A 143 -8.01 22.47 3.02
N LEU A 144 -6.99 22.02 3.77
CA LEU A 144 -5.67 21.74 3.19
C LEU A 144 -5.62 20.34 2.59
N ALA A 145 -5.03 20.22 1.40
CA ALA A 145 -4.82 18.94 0.74
C ALA A 145 -3.56 18.29 1.31
N ASN A 146 -3.69 17.15 1.98
CA ASN A 146 -2.54 16.42 2.49
C ASN A 146 -1.88 15.61 1.34
N PRO A 147 -0.55 15.74 1.14
CA PRO A 147 0.17 14.99 0.11
C PRO A 147 0.07 13.46 0.24
N ALA A 148 -0.25 12.92 1.42
CA ALA A 148 -0.47 11.49 1.61
C ALA A 148 -1.69 10.97 0.83
N LEU A 149 -2.81 11.70 0.85
CA LEU A 149 -3.98 11.36 0.04
C LEU A 149 -3.67 11.46 -1.45
N LEU A 150 -2.86 12.45 -1.85
CA LEU A 150 -2.39 12.57 -3.23
C LEU A 150 -1.59 11.35 -3.65
N TYR A 151 -0.63 10.90 -2.84
CA TYR A 151 0.17 9.73 -3.15
C TYR A 151 -0.70 8.47 -3.33
N VAL A 152 -1.58 8.18 -2.37
CA VAL A 152 -2.44 6.98 -2.41
C VAL A 152 -3.36 7.01 -3.62
N LEU A 153 -4.04 8.12 -3.90
CA LEU A 153 -4.92 8.20 -5.05
C LEU A 153 -4.16 8.19 -6.37
N ALA A 154 -3.01 8.87 -6.45
CA ALA A 154 -2.16 8.83 -7.65
C ALA A 154 -1.63 7.41 -7.94
N HIS A 155 -1.35 6.63 -6.90
CA HIS A 155 -1.00 5.22 -7.01
C HIS A 155 -2.16 4.40 -7.63
N GLU A 156 -3.38 4.53 -7.11
CA GLU A 156 -4.55 3.84 -7.68
C GLU A 156 -4.86 4.27 -9.12
N LEU A 157 -4.61 5.53 -9.48
CA LEU A 157 -4.71 5.99 -10.86
C LEU A 157 -3.65 5.34 -11.77
N GLY A 158 -2.50 4.98 -11.22
CA GLY A 158 -1.50 4.16 -11.88
C GLY A 158 -2.08 2.80 -12.29
N HIS A 159 -2.84 2.16 -11.41
CA HIS A 159 -3.55 0.90 -11.71
C HIS A 159 -4.62 1.06 -12.78
N ILE A 160 -5.38 2.16 -12.74
CA ILE A 160 -6.33 2.51 -13.81
C ILE A 160 -5.62 2.66 -15.16
N LEU A 161 -4.46 3.34 -15.20
CA LEU A 161 -3.66 3.49 -16.41
C LEU A 161 -3.14 2.13 -16.92
N GLN A 162 -2.72 1.26 -16.01
CA GLN A 162 -2.28 -0.10 -16.30
C GLN A 162 -3.44 -1.06 -16.67
N ARG A 163 -4.69 -0.64 -16.48
CA ARG A 163 -5.91 -1.45 -16.62
C ARG A 163 -5.90 -2.69 -15.74
N ARG A 164 -5.40 -2.54 -14.52
CA ARG A 164 -5.32 -3.60 -13.52
C ARG A 164 -6.07 -3.18 -12.26
N PRO A 165 -6.57 -4.14 -11.47
CA PRO A 165 -6.94 -3.82 -10.10
C PRO A 165 -5.71 -3.34 -9.34
N GLY A 166 -5.92 -2.41 -8.41
CA GLY A 166 -4.98 -2.23 -7.32
C GLY A 166 -5.00 -3.49 -6.47
N GLU A 167 -3.83 -4.00 -6.12
CA GLU A 167 -3.77 -5.08 -5.18
C GLU A 167 -3.73 -4.46 -3.76
N TYR A 168 -4.13 -5.18 -2.73
CA TYR A 168 -3.81 -4.82 -1.36
C TYR A 168 -3.43 -6.08 -0.62
N ALA A 169 -2.16 -6.22 -0.33
CA ALA A 169 -1.72 -7.21 0.61
C ALA A 169 -0.58 -6.58 1.44
N GLY A 170 -0.86 -6.32 2.71
CA GLY A 170 0.15 -5.96 3.70
C GLY A 170 0.51 -7.15 4.60
N ARG A 171 0.33 -8.40 4.12
CA ARG A 171 0.31 -9.56 5.00
C ARG A 171 1.71 -10.04 5.32
N VAL A 172 2.01 -10.13 6.62
CA VAL A 172 2.99 -11.10 7.10
C VAL A 172 2.33 -12.46 6.98
N GLU A 173 2.87 -13.33 6.14
CA GLU A 173 2.31 -14.65 5.85
C GLU A 173 2.83 -15.67 6.88
N PRO A 174 1.96 -16.52 7.45
CA PRO A 174 2.38 -17.58 8.35
C PRO A 174 2.82 -18.82 7.54
N ILE A 175 4.00 -19.34 7.86
CA ILE A 175 4.42 -20.70 7.48
C ILE A 175 4.31 -21.57 8.72
N GLU A 176 3.44 -22.58 8.68
CA GLU A 176 3.39 -23.59 9.73
C GLU A 176 4.61 -24.52 9.60
N LEU A 177 5.48 -24.54 10.61
CA LEU A 177 6.74 -25.29 10.55
C LEU A 177 6.55 -26.81 10.60
N LYS A 178 5.35 -27.28 10.99
CA LYS A 178 4.96 -28.69 10.96
C LYS A 178 4.75 -29.23 9.53
N GLN A 179 4.63 -28.35 8.54
CA GLN A 179 4.45 -28.76 7.14
C GLN A 179 5.69 -29.50 6.62
N PRO A 180 5.53 -30.43 5.66
CA PRO A 180 6.65 -31.08 5.00
C PRO A 180 7.61 -30.06 4.39
N GLN A 181 8.91 -30.38 4.36
CA GLN A 181 9.94 -29.49 3.82
C GLN A 181 9.64 -29.05 2.37
N ALA A 182 9.12 -29.95 1.53
CA ALA A 182 8.74 -29.64 0.15
C ALA A 182 7.66 -28.55 0.09
N ALA A 183 6.57 -28.68 0.88
CA ALA A 183 5.51 -27.68 0.94
C ALA A 183 6.03 -26.31 1.41
N LYS A 184 6.89 -26.30 2.44
CA LYS A 184 7.54 -25.06 2.91
C LYS A 184 8.43 -24.44 1.83
N LEU A 185 9.14 -25.25 1.06
CA LEU A 185 10.00 -24.80 -0.03
C LEU A 185 9.19 -24.22 -1.19
N ASP A 186 8.05 -24.84 -1.53
CA ASP A 186 7.15 -24.34 -2.58
C ASP A 186 6.59 -22.97 -2.21
N ILE A 187 6.13 -22.78 -0.96
CA ILE A 187 5.70 -21.45 -0.45
C ILE A 187 6.81 -20.40 -0.60
N LEU A 188 8.05 -20.75 -0.24
CA LEU A 188 9.19 -19.82 -0.37
C LEU A 188 9.55 -19.55 -1.84
N ARG A 189 9.40 -20.51 -2.75
CA ARG A 189 9.68 -20.36 -4.19
C ARG A 189 8.63 -19.50 -4.88
N GLU A 190 7.36 -19.77 -4.59
CA GLU A 190 6.25 -18.89 -4.97
C GLU A 190 6.53 -17.47 -4.47
N SER A 191 7.12 -17.35 -3.27
CA SER A 191 7.49 -16.05 -2.72
C SER A 191 8.68 -15.35 -3.42
N CYS A 192 9.28 -15.95 -4.43
CA CYS A 192 10.50 -15.47 -5.08
C CYS A 192 10.38 -15.19 -6.57
N GLU A 193 9.27 -15.53 -7.24
CA GLU A 193 9.14 -15.21 -8.67
C GLU A 193 8.78 -13.70 -8.87
N PRO A 194 9.06 -13.08 -10.02
CA PRO A 194 9.07 -11.63 -10.19
C PRO A 194 7.76 -10.97 -10.71
N GLY A 195 6.68 -11.72 -10.97
CA GLY A 195 5.59 -11.25 -11.85
C GLY A 195 4.61 -10.20 -11.30
N LEU A 196 4.35 -10.17 -10.00
CA LEU A 196 3.28 -9.33 -9.41
C LEU A 196 3.76 -7.97 -8.90
N THR A 197 5.03 -7.83 -8.50
CA THR A 197 5.54 -6.60 -7.86
C THR A 197 5.78 -5.44 -8.82
N LYS A 198 6.07 -5.73 -10.09
CA LYS A 198 6.44 -4.67 -11.04
C LYS A 198 5.31 -3.68 -11.30
N ALA A 199 4.07 -4.16 -11.40
CA ALA A 199 2.90 -3.31 -11.62
C ALA A 199 2.72 -2.29 -10.48
N GLU A 200 2.87 -2.77 -9.24
CA GLU A 200 2.80 -1.94 -8.04
C GLU A 200 3.99 -0.99 -7.89
N GLU A 201 5.18 -1.42 -8.30
CA GLU A 201 6.36 -0.56 -8.38
C GLU A 201 6.18 0.56 -9.42
N ASP A 202 5.62 0.24 -10.58
CA ASP A 202 5.33 1.20 -11.65
C ASP A 202 4.24 2.19 -11.19
N ALA A 203 3.21 1.73 -10.47
CA ALA A 203 2.18 2.57 -9.88
C ALA A 203 2.76 3.52 -8.79
N ASP A 204 3.61 2.99 -7.90
CA ASP A 204 4.35 3.80 -6.93
C ASP A 204 5.25 4.84 -7.62
N GLN A 205 5.96 4.46 -8.68
CA GLN A 205 6.82 5.38 -9.42
C GLN A 205 6.01 6.52 -10.04
N LEU A 206 4.83 6.23 -10.60
CA LEU A 206 3.93 7.25 -11.12
C LEU A 206 3.43 8.19 -10.02
N ALA A 207 3.03 7.65 -8.86
CA ALA A 207 2.61 8.44 -7.72
C ALA A 207 3.71 9.39 -7.24
N VAL A 208 4.97 8.93 -7.18
CA VAL A 208 6.13 9.77 -6.87
C VAL A 208 6.34 10.88 -7.92
N GLN A 209 6.19 10.57 -9.21
CA GLN A 209 6.29 11.58 -10.28
C GLN A 209 5.20 12.66 -10.15
N VAL A 210 3.98 12.26 -9.79
CA VAL A 210 2.87 13.19 -9.52
C VAL A 210 3.19 14.06 -8.30
N LEU A 211 3.71 13.50 -7.21
CA LEU A 211 4.15 14.26 -6.04
C LEU A 211 5.20 15.32 -6.40
N VAL A 212 6.24 14.92 -7.15
CA VAL A 212 7.30 15.84 -7.60
C VAL A 212 6.72 17.03 -8.37
N LYS A 213 5.63 16.82 -9.13
CA LYS A 213 4.97 17.89 -9.89
C LYS A 213 4.07 18.80 -9.04
N LEU A 214 3.37 18.24 -8.05
CA LEU A 214 2.30 18.96 -7.34
C LEU A 214 2.71 19.49 -5.96
N LEU A 215 3.69 18.89 -5.28
CA LEU A 215 4.12 19.32 -3.94
C LEU A 215 4.62 20.78 -3.88
N PRO A 216 5.36 21.30 -4.88
CA PRO A 216 5.78 22.71 -4.87
C PRO A 216 4.63 23.70 -5.07
N GLU A 217 3.46 23.23 -5.51
CA GLU A 217 2.35 24.06 -5.97
C GLU A 217 1.16 24.02 -4.98
N PRO A 218 0.33 25.08 -4.94
CA PRO A 218 -0.95 25.01 -4.25
C PRO A 218 -1.83 23.86 -4.81
N PRO A 219 -2.65 23.18 -3.98
CA PRO A 219 -2.87 23.41 -2.55
C PRO A 219 -1.87 22.69 -1.62
N TYR A 220 -0.88 21.95 -2.14
CA TYR A 220 0.05 21.14 -1.34
C TYR A 220 1.23 21.93 -0.78
N ARG A 221 1.51 23.10 -1.38
CA ARG A 221 2.50 24.05 -0.89
C ARG A 221 2.06 24.65 0.45
N GLU A 222 2.80 24.36 1.53
CA GLU A 222 2.56 24.87 2.88
C GLU A 222 3.08 26.32 3.03
N PRO A 223 2.21 27.33 3.03
CA PRO A 223 2.61 28.74 2.93
C PRO A 223 3.44 29.26 4.11
N LEU A 224 3.51 28.54 5.22
CA LEU A 224 4.34 28.93 6.37
C LEU A 224 5.83 28.65 6.17
N PHE A 225 6.18 27.68 5.31
CA PHE A 225 7.56 27.30 5.03
C PHE A 225 8.08 27.93 3.73
N SER A 226 9.42 27.94 3.58
CA SER A 226 10.07 28.20 2.29
C SER A 226 9.67 27.14 1.25
N ALA A 227 9.96 27.37 -0.02
CA ALA A 227 9.62 26.42 -1.08
C ALA A 227 10.29 25.07 -0.85
N GLN A 228 11.57 25.10 -0.48
CA GLN A 228 12.31 23.92 -0.04
C GLN A 228 11.66 23.26 1.19
N GLY A 229 11.42 24.04 2.25
CA GLY A 229 10.90 23.52 3.52
C GLY A 229 9.53 22.85 3.36
N SER A 230 8.67 23.38 2.48
CA SER A 230 7.37 22.78 2.20
C SER A 230 7.42 21.44 1.50
N VAL A 231 8.38 21.22 0.60
CA VAL A 231 8.53 19.91 -0.06
C VAL A 231 9.01 18.87 0.96
N LEU A 232 9.99 19.21 1.79
CA LEU A 232 10.47 18.34 2.87
C LEU A 232 9.34 18.06 3.87
N TRP A 233 8.56 19.08 4.21
CA TRP A 233 7.41 18.92 5.07
C TRP A 233 6.34 18.01 4.48
N GLY A 234 6.09 18.09 3.18
CA GLY A 234 5.20 17.16 2.49
C GLY A 234 5.67 15.70 2.62
N ALA A 235 6.98 15.44 2.45
CA ALA A 235 7.55 14.10 2.63
C ALA A 235 7.34 13.55 4.06
N ASP A 236 7.48 14.41 5.07
CA ASP A 236 7.22 14.01 6.46
C ASP A 236 5.74 13.73 6.72
N GLN A 237 4.82 14.49 6.12
CA GLN A 237 3.38 14.19 6.21
C GLN A 237 3.03 12.83 5.62
N LEU A 238 3.65 12.45 4.49
CA LEU A 238 3.50 11.11 3.93
C LEU A 238 3.90 10.04 4.94
N ASN A 239 5.07 10.21 5.54
CA ASN A 239 5.61 9.26 6.49
C ASN A 239 4.73 9.15 7.77
N LEU A 240 4.28 10.28 8.31
CA LEU A 240 3.39 10.31 9.46
C LEU A 240 2.05 9.64 9.17
N ALA A 241 1.46 9.92 8.00
CA ALA A 241 0.21 9.32 7.58
C ALA A 241 0.38 7.81 7.35
N ALA A 242 1.47 7.38 6.72
CA ALA A 242 1.74 5.97 6.48
C ALA A 242 1.97 5.17 7.78
N ASN A 243 2.68 5.73 8.75
CA ASN A 243 2.85 5.11 10.07
C ASN A 243 1.54 5.06 10.85
N SER A 244 0.74 6.13 10.79
CA SER A 244 -0.58 6.18 11.42
C SER A 244 -1.52 5.14 10.81
N TRP A 245 -1.53 5.04 9.48
CA TRP A 245 -2.31 4.05 8.74
C TRP A 245 -1.88 2.64 9.11
N ARG A 246 -0.56 2.35 9.06
CA ARG A 246 -0.03 1.05 9.47
C ARG A 246 -0.53 0.67 10.86
N LYS A 247 -0.46 1.59 11.83
CA LYS A 247 -0.96 1.33 13.20
C LYS A 247 -2.47 1.02 13.21
N ALA A 248 -3.28 1.86 12.56
CA ALA A 248 -4.73 1.71 12.54
C ALA A 248 -5.19 0.45 11.78
N THR A 249 -4.65 0.17 10.61
CA THR A 249 -4.99 -1.05 9.85
C THR A 249 -4.51 -2.31 10.52
N LEU A 250 -3.36 -2.29 11.21
CA LEU A 250 -2.89 -3.45 11.97
C LEU A 250 -3.84 -3.81 13.11
N GLU A 251 -4.51 -2.84 13.71
CA GLU A 251 -5.53 -3.07 14.75
C GLU A 251 -6.88 -3.49 14.15
N ARG A 252 -7.19 -3.02 12.93
CA ARG A 252 -8.49 -3.14 12.27
C ARG A 252 -8.64 -4.35 11.35
N GLU A 253 -7.61 -4.69 10.58
CA GLU A 253 -7.68 -5.64 9.47
C GLU A 253 -6.91 -6.95 9.75
N PHE A 254 -6.17 -7.02 10.87
CA PHE A 254 -5.39 -8.18 11.25
C PHE A 254 -5.84 -8.68 12.64
N ILE A 255 -6.40 -9.89 12.67
CA ILE A 255 -6.87 -10.57 13.89
C ILE A 255 -5.72 -10.77 14.91
N SER A 256 -4.46 -10.70 14.47
CA SER A 256 -3.28 -10.66 15.34
C SER A 256 -2.07 -9.97 14.71
N GLN A 257 -1.28 -9.28 15.55
CA GLN A 257 0.02 -8.69 15.22
C GLN A 257 1.08 -9.78 15.05
N HIS A 258 1.11 -10.44 13.91
CA HIS A 258 2.18 -11.38 13.60
C HIS A 258 3.50 -10.65 13.39
N LYS A 259 4.33 -10.60 14.44
CA LYS A 259 5.69 -10.05 14.32
C LYS A 259 6.46 -10.85 13.27
N PRO A 260 7.05 -10.18 12.26
CA PRO A 260 7.86 -10.87 11.26
C PRO A 260 9.07 -11.51 11.95
N HIS A 261 9.60 -12.55 11.34
CA HIS A 261 10.79 -13.23 11.82
C HIS A 261 11.92 -12.24 12.06
N LYS A 262 12.66 -12.41 13.17
CA LYS A 262 13.76 -11.51 13.60
C LYS A 262 14.81 -11.18 12.53
N SER A 263 14.90 -11.99 11.48
CA SER A 263 15.82 -11.74 10.37
C SER A 263 15.33 -10.64 9.42
N PHE A 264 14.08 -10.21 9.49
CA PHE A 264 13.57 -9.05 8.73
C PHE A 264 13.68 -7.73 9.50
N VAL A 265 14.31 -7.73 10.67
CA VAL A 265 14.54 -6.54 11.48
C VAL A 265 16.04 -6.24 11.48
N PRO A 266 16.50 -5.17 10.82
CA PRO A 266 17.91 -4.79 10.86
C PRO A 266 18.30 -4.38 12.29
N THR A 267 19.52 -4.75 12.70
CA THR A 267 20.06 -4.42 14.03
C THR A 267 21.11 -3.31 13.99
N GLU A 268 21.59 -2.95 12.80
CA GLU A 268 22.59 -1.91 12.56
C GLU A 268 22.44 -1.31 11.15
N PHE A 269 22.85 -0.06 10.98
CA PHE A 269 22.76 0.68 9.72
C PHE A 269 24.08 1.39 9.40
N PRO A 270 24.62 1.28 8.16
CA PRO A 270 24.23 0.32 7.12
C PRO A 270 24.51 -1.12 7.57
N THR A 271 23.63 -2.07 7.22
CA THR A 271 23.86 -3.47 7.61
C THR A 271 24.93 -4.11 6.71
N PRO A 272 26.02 -4.68 7.25
CA PRO A 272 27.06 -5.32 6.45
C PRO A 272 26.54 -6.52 5.66
N THR A 273 27.01 -6.69 4.41
CA THR A 273 26.62 -7.82 3.54
C THR A 273 26.74 -9.20 4.21
N PRO A 274 27.80 -9.52 4.99
CA PRO A 274 27.89 -10.80 5.68
C PRO A 274 26.74 -11.02 6.69
N VAL A 275 26.28 -9.95 7.36
CA VAL A 275 25.15 -10.00 8.30
C VAL A 275 23.84 -10.25 7.55
N VAL A 276 23.64 -9.61 6.40
CA VAL A 276 22.48 -9.86 5.52
C VAL A 276 22.43 -11.32 5.07
N GLN A 277 23.56 -11.85 4.59
CA GLN A 277 23.69 -13.25 4.16
C GLN A 277 23.43 -14.23 5.32
N ALA A 278 23.97 -13.94 6.50
CA ALA A 278 23.74 -14.75 7.70
C ALA A 278 22.27 -14.74 8.11
N ASN A 279 21.60 -13.60 8.04
CA ASN A 279 20.17 -13.46 8.35
C ASN A 279 19.28 -14.20 7.34
N ALA A 280 19.58 -14.10 6.04
CA ALA A 280 18.89 -14.85 5.00
C ALA A 280 19.05 -16.36 5.19
N LYS A 281 20.29 -16.82 5.43
CA LYS A 281 20.59 -18.23 5.73
C LYS A 281 19.82 -18.71 6.96
N ARG A 282 19.88 -17.95 8.05
CA ARG A 282 19.18 -18.27 9.31
C ARG A 282 17.67 -18.42 9.07
N PHE A 283 17.05 -17.50 8.35
CA PHE A 283 15.63 -17.59 8.02
C PHE A 283 15.30 -18.86 7.24
N VAL A 284 15.99 -19.12 6.12
CA VAL A 284 15.73 -20.31 5.28
C VAL A 284 15.96 -21.61 6.07
N CYS A 285 17.04 -21.69 6.86
CA CYS A 285 17.30 -22.84 7.69
C CYS A 285 16.20 -23.05 8.74
N GLU A 286 15.82 -22.01 9.48
CA GLU A 286 14.77 -22.12 10.50
C GLU A 286 13.43 -22.55 9.88
N VAL A 287 13.06 -22.03 8.72
CA VAL A 287 11.82 -22.41 8.02
C VAL A 287 11.88 -23.87 7.54
N LEU A 288 12.95 -24.28 6.86
CA LEU A 288 13.00 -25.59 6.22
C LEU A 288 13.27 -26.73 7.21
N THR A 289 14.05 -26.52 8.27
CA THR A 289 14.50 -27.61 9.16
C THR A 289 13.70 -27.76 10.45
N ARG A 290 13.07 -26.69 10.97
CA ARG A 290 12.24 -26.82 12.18
C ARG A 290 10.95 -27.59 11.90
N LYS A 291 10.46 -28.26 12.93
CA LYS A 291 9.29 -29.16 12.89
C LYS A 291 8.06 -28.63 13.64
N SER A 292 8.18 -27.53 14.38
CA SER A 292 7.10 -26.98 15.20
C SER A 292 7.18 -25.46 15.29
N GLY A 293 6.03 -24.84 15.56
CA GLY A 293 5.84 -23.39 15.59
C GLY A 293 5.31 -22.82 14.28
N VAL A 294 5.16 -21.50 14.25
CA VAL A 294 4.76 -20.71 13.09
C VAL A 294 5.81 -19.64 12.89
N VAL A 295 6.32 -19.52 11.67
CA VAL A 295 7.18 -18.41 11.28
C VAL A 295 6.36 -17.46 10.44
N ASN A 296 6.31 -16.20 10.86
CA ASN A 296 5.70 -15.15 10.09
C ASN A 296 6.80 -14.44 9.31
N TYR A 297 6.63 -14.26 8.02
CA TYR A 297 7.57 -13.55 7.17
C TYR A 297 6.80 -12.56 6.30
N PRO A 298 7.41 -11.47 5.83
CA PRO A 298 6.81 -10.66 4.78
C PRO A 298 6.77 -11.53 3.51
N GLY A 299 5.73 -12.34 3.38
CA GLY A 299 5.44 -13.14 2.19
C GLY A 299 5.53 -12.23 1.00
N ARG A 300 6.45 -12.56 0.08
CA ARG A 300 6.75 -11.88 -1.18
C ARG A 300 6.12 -10.50 -1.27
N SER A 301 6.53 -9.55 -0.43
CA SER A 301 6.15 -8.13 -0.54
C SER A 301 4.75 -8.02 -1.17
N SER A 302 3.74 -8.57 -0.50
CA SER A 302 2.52 -9.07 -1.14
C SER A 302 1.96 -7.98 -2.04
N THR A 303 2.20 -8.14 -3.34
CA THR A 303 1.96 -7.17 -4.42
C THR A 303 2.79 -5.87 -4.34
N HIS A 304 3.03 -5.25 -3.17
CA HIS A 304 3.69 -3.94 -3.03
C HIS A 304 5.10 -3.94 -2.43
N PRO A 305 5.97 -2.98 -2.80
CA PRO A 305 7.17 -2.65 -2.02
C PRO A 305 6.85 -2.34 -0.55
N THR A 306 7.78 -2.66 0.37
CA THR A 306 7.63 -2.31 1.79
C THR A 306 7.50 -0.80 1.99
N LEU A 307 6.85 -0.37 3.08
CA LEU A 307 6.70 1.05 3.40
C LEU A 307 8.05 1.76 3.42
N GLU A 308 9.07 1.14 4.01
CA GLU A 308 10.41 1.69 4.10
C GLU A 308 11.03 1.93 2.72
N ARG A 309 10.82 0.99 1.77
CA ARG A 309 11.28 1.14 0.37
C ARG A 309 10.50 2.22 -0.38
N ARG A 310 9.19 2.34 -0.13
CA ARG A 310 8.37 3.43 -0.70
C ARG A 310 8.83 4.80 -0.20
N MET A 311 9.03 4.93 1.10
CA MET A 311 9.49 6.17 1.71
C MET A 311 10.91 6.53 1.26
N GLN A 312 11.79 5.54 1.07
CA GLN A 312 13.09 5.77 0.43
C GLN A 312 12.92 6.39 -0.95
N ARG A 313 12.10 5.81 -1.84
CA ARG A 313 11.90 6.33 -3.21
C ARG A 313 11.31 7.74 -3.20
N VAL A 314 10.36 8.01 -2.31
CA VAL A 314 9.80 9.36 -2.10
C VAL A 314 10.92 10.33 -1.71
N ALA A 315 11.75 9.99 -0.72
CA ALA A 315 12.82 10.86 -0.27
C ALA A 315 13.91 11.07 -1.35
N GLU A 316 14.29 10.02 -2.07
CA GLU A 316 15.25 10.09 -3.18
C GLU A 316 14.76 10.99 -4.33
N ALA A 317 13.45 11.03 -4.58
CA ALA A 317 12.86 11.89 -5.60
C ALA A 317 12.65 13.34 -5.13
N LEU A 318 12.23 13.54 -3.89
CA LEU A 318 11.88 14.86 -3.38
C LEU A 318 13.08 15.66 -2.87
N ARG A 319 14.16 15.02 -2.42
CA ARG A 319 15.33 15.73 -1.89
C ARG A 319 16.08 16.54 -2.97
N PRO A 320 16.36 16.02 -4.18
CA PRO A 320 16.94 16.83 -5.25
C PRO A 320 16.04 18.00 -5.64
N LEU A 321 14.72 17.77 -5.71
CA LEU A 321 13.73 18.82 -5.96
C LEU A 321 13.82 19.92 -4.88
N ALA A 322 13.76 19.54 -3.61
CA ALA A 322 13.82 20.47 -2.48
C ALA A 322 15.11 21.29 -2.46
N THR A 323 16.25 20.68 -2.79
CA THR A 323 17.56 21.35 -2.83
C THR A 323 17.64 22.41 -3.93
N GLY A 324 16.89 22.24 -5.03
CA GLY A 324 16.80 23.21 -6.10
C GLY A 324 15.84 24.38 -5.85
N LEU A 325 15.09 24.36 -4.74
CA LEU A 325 14.07 25.37 -4.43
C LEU A 325 14.60 26.48 -3.52
N PRO A 326 14.03 27.70 -3.59
CA PRO A 326 14.41 28.78 -2.69
C PRO A 326 14.21 28.45 -1.21
N LYS A 327 15.20 28.86 -0.40
CA LYS A 327 15.14 28.86 1.07
C LYS A 327 14.54 30.15 1.64
N SER A 328 14.33 31.17 0.82
CA SER A 328 13.69 32.43 1.21
C SER A 328 12.21 32.24 1.52
N ASP A 329 11.59 33.26 2.12
CA ASP A 329 10.13 33.38 2.26
C ASP A 329 9.47 32.46 3.31
N ALA A 330 10.25 31.72 4.10
CA ALA A 330 9.73 31.12 5.33
C ALA A 330 9.31 32.23 6.30
N LYS A 331 8.13 32.12 6.90
CA LYS A 331 7.73 33.07 7.95
C LYS A 331 8.72 32.98 9.11
N GLN A 332 9.21 34.14 9.57
CA GLN A 332 10.33 34.24 10.53
C GLN A 332 10.09 33.41 11.81
N GLU A 333 8.84 33.31 12.25
CA GLU A 333 8.39 32.55 13.41
C GLU A 333 8.56 31.02 13.26
N TYR A 334 8.57 30.49 12.04
CA TYR A 334 8.66 29.05 11.76
C TYR A 334 10.05 28.60 11.33
N ARG A 335 11.02 29.51 11.31
CA ARG A 335 12.39 29.22 10.85
C ARG A 335 13.06 28.12 11.67
N SER A 336 12.90 28.11 12.99
CA SER A 336 13.48 27.09 13.86
C SER A 336 12.86 25.71 13.66
N ILE A 337 11.55 25.66 13.37
CA ILE A 337 10.84 24.40 13.06
C ILE A 337 11.31 23.87 11.71
N ALA A 338 11.44 24.73 10.70
CA ALA A 338 11.96 24.36 9.39
C ALA A 338 13.40 23.81 9.49
N VAL A 339 14.26 24.42 10.31
CA VAL A 339 15.64 23.91 10.54
C VAL A 339 15.65 22.55 11.23
N LEU A 340 14.85 22.35 12.28
CA LEU A 340 14.74 21.04 12.95
C LEU A 340 14.22 19.97 11.98
N GLN A 341 13.24 20.34 11.16
CA GLN A 341 12.65 19.45 10.18
C GLN A 341 13.65 19.06 9.10
N GLU A 342 14.41 20.01 8.55
CA GLU A 342 15.51 19.75 7.62
C GLU A 342 16.55 18.78 8.22
N GLN A 343 16.92 18.97 9.49
CA GLN A 343 17.91 18.13 10.17
C GLN A 343 17.40 16.71 10.48
N LEU A 344 16.15 16.57 10.93
CA LEU A 344 15.56 15.27 11.26
C LEU A 344 15.16 14.47 10.02
N SER A 345 14.69 15.15 8.98
CA SER A 345 14.29 14.50 7.72
C SER A 345 15.45 13.75 7.08
N ASP A 346 16.68 14.26 7.18
CA ASP A 346 17.89 13.57 6.71
C ASP A 346 18.17 12.28 7.49
N ILE A 347 17.99 12.28 8.81
CA ILE A 347 18.16 11.10 9.67
C ILE A 347 17.09 10.06 9.36
N PHE A 348 15.83 10.46 9.27
CA PHE A 348 14.73 9.54 8.96
C PHE A 348 14.87 8.98 7.54
N THR A 349 15.20 9.83 6.57
CA THR A 349 15.48 9.42 5.19
C THR A 349 16.60 8.38 5.15
N PHE A 350 17.70 8.61 5.88
CA PHE A 350 18.79 7.65 6.00
C PHE A 350 18.29 6.31 6.58
N MET A 351 17.56 6.33 7.70
CA MET A 351 17.01 5.11 8.30
C MET A 351 16.07 4.35 7.34
N TYR A 352 15.19 5.04 6.63
CA TYR A 352 14.27 4.41 5.67
C TYR A 352 15.03 3.81 4.49
N ARG A 353 15.98 4.56 3.93
CA ARG A 353 16.85 4.08 2.86
C ARG A 353 17.62 2.84 3.25
N GLU A 354 18.32 2.87 4.37
CA GLU A 354 19.13 1.73 4.80
C GLU A 354 18.27 0.52 5.20
N THR A 355 17.05 0.75 5.71
CA THR A 355 16.08 -0.34 5.93
C THR A 355 15.57 -0.94 4.62
N GLY A 356 15.26 -0.11 3.62
CA GLY A 356 14.87 -0.56 2.29
C GLY A 356 15.95 -1.39 1.61
N VAL A 357 17.20 -0.90 1.61
CA VAL A 357 18.39 -1.60 1.10
C VAL A 357 18.59 -2.94 1.81
N TYR A 358 18.47 -2.97 3.13
CA TYR A 358 18.58 -4.20 3.91
C TYR A 358 17.54 -5.25 3.48
N LEU A 359 16.26 -4.86 3.40
CA LEU A 359 15.17 -5.78 3.07
C LEU A 359 15.28 -6.31 1.65
N GLU A 360 15.69 -5.48 0.69
CA GLU A 360 15.93 -5.89 -0.70
C GLU A 360 17.09 -6.88 -0.81
N ALA A 361 18.21 -6.58 -0.17
CA ALA A 361 19.35 -7.49 -0.13
C ALA A 361 19.01 -8.81 0.59
N LEU A 362 18.28 -8.75 1.69
CA LEU A 362 17.83 -9.93 2.43
C LEU A 362 16.94 -10.82 1.56
N GLN A 363 15.91 -10.25 0.91
CA GLN A 363 15.00 -10.98 0.03
C GLN A 363 15.75 -11.61 -1.15
N SER A 364 16.67 -10.88 -1.77
CA SER A 364 17.52 -11.39 -2.86
C SER A 364 18.35 -12.60 -2.41
N ASN A 365 18.95 -12.55 -1.22
CA ASN A 365 19.72 -13.66 -0.65
C ASN A 365 18.83 -14.85 -0.26
N ILE A 366 17.62 -14.62 0.27
CA ILE A 366 16.64 -15.68 0.52
C ILE A 366 16.29 -16.39 -0.79
N CYS A 367 15.93 -15.64 -1.82
CA CYS A 367 15.53 -16.20 -3.11
C CYS A 367 16.65 -16.93 -3.83
N SER A 368 17.88 -16.40 -3.80
CA SER A 368 19.06 -17.10 -4.31
C SER A 368 19.24 -18.47 -3.63
N ARG A 369 19.07 -18.53 -2.31
CA ARG A 369 19.22 -19.76 -1.54
C ARG A 369 18.08 -20.76 -1.77
N VAL A 370 16.83 -20.28 -1.77
CA VAL A 370 15.61 -21.08 -1.99
C VAL A 370 15.59 -21.73 -3.38
N ASN A 371 16.11 -21.01 -4.38
CA ASN A 371 16.21 -21.48 -5.76
C ASN A 371 17.49 -22.28 -6.06
N SER A 372 18.33 -22.56 -5.05
CA SER A 372 19.52 -23.41 -5.22
C SER A 372 19.17 -24.90 -5.18
N ASP A 373 20.07 -25.75 -5.67
CA ASP A 373 19.90 -27.22 -5.63
C ASP A 373 19.85 -27.77 -4.21
N LYS A 374 20.47 -27.05 -3.25
CA LYS A 374 20.57 -27.46 -1.83
C LYS A 374 20.21 -26.31 -0.88
N PRO A 375 18.92 -25.91 -0.77
CA PRO A 375 18.51 -24.79 0.07
C PRO A 375 18.83 -24.95 1.57
N THR A 376 19.04 -26.19 2.02
CA THR A 376 19.39 -26.54 3.39
C THR A 376 20.90 -26.72 3.62
N GLU A 377 21.76 -26.47 2.63
CA GLU A 377 23.19 -26.69 2.77
C GLU A 377 23.84 -25.76 3.81
N GLY A 378 24.47 -26.34 4.83
CA GLY A 378 25.07 -25.60 5.93
C GLY A 378 24.05 -25.05 6.94
N CYS A 379 22.79 -25.47 6.84
CA CYS A 379 21.96 -25.68 8.02
C CYS A 379 22.47 -26.95 8.74
#